data_AF-A0A9W4CU94-F1
#
_entry.id   AF-A0A9W4CU94-F1
#
_cell.length_a   1.000
_cell.length_b   1.000
_cell.length_c   1.000
_cell.angle_alpha   90.00
_cell.angle_beta   90.00
_cell.angle_gamma   90.00
#
_symmetry.space_group_name_H-M   'P 1'
#
loop_
_entity.id
_entity.type
_entity.pdbx_description
1 polymer ?
#
loop_
_entity_poly.entity_id
_entity_poly.type
_entity_poly.pdbx_seq_one_letter_code
_entity_poly.pdbx_strand_id
1 'polypeptide(L)'
;MVQTDPPRSPKEVLPTMYDLKSEDPEEPGLPDEFHDLQPELLRITFHPPGYSPDSVFIASDLNLYYDPHHLNWYKRPDWFAVMGVSRLYEQRDLRLSYVTWQEGVNPFVVVELLSPGTEAEDLGQTLREIHQPPTKWEVYERILRIPYYVVFSRYTNELRVFQNNASRYQELTVSNSRVWMPELELGLGLWQGCYQGIAGCWLRWYDQNQNWIPTPTEQIEQERQKVEELEALLQRYREQYGDLS
;
A
#
# COMPACT_ATOMS: atom_id res chain seq x y z
N MET A 1 -28.81 -12.87 50.16
CA MET A 1 -29.36 -11.90 49.19
C MET A 1 -29.21 -12.52 47.81
N VAL A 2 -30.31 -12.83 47.15
CA VAL A 2 -30.30 -13.36 45.77
C VAL A 2 -30.00 -12.16 44.87
N GLN A 3 -28.97 -12.24 44.04
CA GLN A 3 -28.66 -11.21 43.06
C GLN A 3 -29.81 -11.15 42.04
N THR A 4 -30.60 -10.08 42.08
CA THR A 4 -31.87 -9.96 41.35
C THR A 4 -31.74 -9.39 39.94
N ASP A 5 -30.56 -8.90 39.55
CA ASP A 5 -30.31 -8.41 38.19
C ASP A 5 -29.27 -9.28 37.50
N PRO A 6 -29.56 -9.77 36.28
CA PRO A 6 -28.55 -10.43 35.46
C PRO A 6 -27.40 -9.44 35.21
N PRO A 7 -26.14 -9.89 35.24
CA PRO A 7 -25.01 -9.01 34.94
C PRO A 7 -25.18 -8.43 33.54
N ARG A 8 -24.94 -7.12 33.40
CA ARG A 8 -24.97 -6.42 32.11
C ARG A 8 -23.98 -7.07 31.15
N SER A 9 -24.28 -7.02 29.85
CA SER A 9 -23.43 -7.63 28.85
C SER A 9 -22.07 -6.95 28.85
N PRO A 10 -20.95 -7.69 28.71
CA PRO A 10 -19.63 -7.11 28.54
C PRO A 10 -19.57 -6.05 27.44
N LYS A 11 -20.36 -6.18 26.37
CA LYS A 11 -20.46 -5.17 25.30
C LYS A 11 -20.99 -3.81 25.75
N GLU A 12 -21.73 -3.77 26.86
CA GLU A 12 -22.34 -2.54 27.40
C GLU A 12 -21.47 -1.87 28.46
N VAL A 13 -20.56 -2.61 29.10
CA VAL A 13 -19.85 -2.16 30.30
C VAL A 13 -18.33 -2.21 30.21
N LEU A 14 -17.77 -2.95 29.25
CA LEU A 14 -16.33 -3.04 29.05
C LEU A 14 -15.86 -2.15 27.89
N PRO A 15 -14.60 -1.69 27.94
CA PRO A 15 -13.95 -1.00 26.83
C PRO A 15 -14.04 -1.78 25.51
N THR A 16 -14.16 -1.05 24.40
CA THR A 16 -14.11 -1.58 23.04
C THR A 16 -12.68 -1.57 22.50
N MET A 17 -12.48 -2.10 21.28
CA MET A 17 -11.20 -1.99 20.57
C MET A 17 -10.72 -0.55 20.35
N TYR A 18 -11.61 0.45 20.43
CA TYR A 18 -11.26 1.87 20.31
C TYR A 18 -10.75 2.48 21.63
N ASP A 19 -11.02 1.82 22.75
CA ASP A 19 -10.71 2.32 24.10
C ASP A 19 -9.43 1.68 24.66
N LEU A 20 -9.06 0.51 24.15
CA LEU A 20 -7.88 -0.25 24.57
C LEU A 20 -6.65 0.26 23.81
N LYS A 21 -5.53 0.41 24.52
CA LYS A 21 -4.24 0.87 23.99
C LYS A 21 -3.21 -0.26 24.00
N SER A 22 -2.10 -0.08 23.28
CA SER A 22 -0.97 -1.02 23.37
C SER A 22 -0.41 -1.07 24.81
N GLU A 23 0.19 -2.20 25.16
CA GLU A 23 0.96 -2.33 26.39
C GLU A 23 2.26 -1.53 26.36
N ASP A 24 2.79 -1.24 25.17
CA ASP A 24 3.88 -0.30 24.94
C ASP A 24 3.30 1.09 24.57
N PRO A 25 3.44 2.10 25.44
CA PRO A 25 2.96 3.46 25.16
C PRO A 25 3.64 4.12 23.96
N GLU A 26 4.81 3.65 23.56
CA GLU A 26 5.61 4.20 22.45
C GLU A 26 5.29 3.50 21.12
N GLU A 27 4.49 2.42 21.10
CA GLU A 27 4.03 1.80 19.86
C GLU A 27 2.95 2.66 19.19
N PRO A 28 3.21 3.22 18.00
CA PRO A 28 2.22 4.03 17.30
C PRO A 28 1.14 3.11 16.69
N GLY A 29 -0.09 3.30 17.14
CA GLY A 29 -1.25 2.56 16.63
C GLY A 29 -1.29 1.10 17.07
N LEU A 30 -2.49 0.52 17.11
CA LEU A 30 -2.64 -0.93 17.27
C LEU A 30 -2.59 -1.58 15.89
N PRO A 31 -1.97 -2.78 15.76
CA PRO A 31 -2.08 -3.52 14.51
C PRO A 31 -3.56 -3.76 14.19
N ASP A 32 -3.95 -3.47 12.95
CA ASP A 32 -5.31 -3.68 12.47
C ASP A 32 -5.33 -4.40 11.12
N GLU A 33 -6.42 -5.11 10.84
CA GLU A 33 -6.56 -5.93 9.62
C GLU A 33 -6.45 -5.11 8.33
N PHE A 34 -6.72 -3.80 8.37
CA PHE A 34 -6.61 -2.97 7.19
C PHE A 34 -5.15 -2.68 6.83
N HIS A 35 -4.28 -2.50 7.82
CA HIS A 35 -2.83 -2.33 7.60
C HIS A 35 -2.16 -3.64 7.16
N ASP A 36 -2.81 -4.79 7.32
CA ASP A 36 -2.38 -6.03 6.67
C ASP A 36 -2.89 -6.11 5.21
N LEU A 37 -4.19 -5.88 5.00
CA LEU A 37 -4.86 -6.13 3.71
C LEU A 37 -4.54 -5.07 2.65
N GLN A 38 -4.50 -3.79 3.02
CA GLN A 38 -4.32 -2.70 2.06
C GLN A 38 -2.90 -2.71 1.43
N PRO A 39 -1.80 -2.86 2.19
CA PRO A 39 -0.47 -3.01 1.60
C PRO A 39 -0.31 -4.26 0.75
N GLU A 40 -0.99 -5.36 1.10
CA GLU A 40 -0.97 -6.57 0.27
C GLU A 40 -1.68 -6.36 -1.07
N LEU A 41 -2.85 -5.70 -1.08
CA LEU A 41 -3.52 -5.34 -2.33
C LEU A 41 -2.63 -4.44 -3.21
N LEU A 42 -1.92 -3.47 -2.60
CA LEU A 42 -0.94 -2.65 -3.32
C LEU A 42 0.18 -3.51 -3.90
N ARG A 43 0.76 -4.43 -3.11
CA ARG A 43 1.83 -5.33 -3.55
C ARG A 43 1.41 -6.18 -4.73
N ILE A 44 0.28 -6.88 -4.64
CA ILE A 44 -0.16 -7.84 -5.67
C ILE A 44 -0.74 -7.16 -6.90
N THR A 45 -0.94 -5.84 -6.90
CA THR A 45 -1.39 -5.08 -8.08
C THR A 45 -0.31 -4.17 -8.65
N PHE A 46 0.84 -3.99 -7.97
CA PHE A 46 1.95 -3.19 -8.45
C PHE A 46 2.77 -3.92 -9.52
N HIS A 47 2.40 -3.71 -10.78
CA HIS A 47 3.06 -4.32 -11.95
C HIS A 47 3.52 -3.26 -12.96
N PRO A 48 4.59 -2.51 -12.66
CA PRO A 48 5.08 -1.48 -13.57
C PRO A 48 5.66 -2.14 -14.84
N PRO A 49 5.11 -1.86 -16.03
CA PRO A 49 5.43 -2.60 -17.26
C PRO A 49 6.87 -2.45 -17.72
N GLY A 50 7.55 -1.36 -17.36
CA GLY A 50 8.96 -1.11 -17.68
C GLY A 50 9.97 -1.94 -16.86
N TYR A 51 9.52 -2.74 -15.88
CA TYR A 51 10.39 -3.47 -14.96
C TYR A 51 10.03 -4.96 -14.89
N SER A 52 11.05 -5.80 -14.85
CA SER A 52 10.87 -7.21 -14.49
C SER A 52 10.47 -7.32 -13.01
N PRO A 53 9.58 -8.24 -12.62
CA PRO A 53 9.25 -8.48 -11.21
C PRO A 53 10.47 -8.74 -10.31
N ASP A 54 11.54 -9.33 -10.85
CA ASP A 54 12.78 -9.59 -10.11
C ASP A 54 13.67 -8.34 -9.95
N SER A 55 13.34 -7.25 -10.65
CA SER A 55 13.99 -5.94 -10.59
C SER A 55 13.19 -4.89 -9.82
N VAL A 56 12.22 -5.35 -9.02
CA VAL A 56 11.39 -4.50 -8.16
C VAL A 56 11.43 -5.09 -6.75
N PHE A 57 11.69 -4.23 -5.77
CA PHE A 57 11.51 -4.57 -4.37
C PHE A 57 10.30 -3.82 -3.81
N ILE A 58 9.41 -4.55 -3.13
CA ILE A 58 8.21 -4.00 -2.49
C ILE A 58 8.25 -4.44 -1.03
N ALA A 59 8.00 -3.52 -0.11
CA ALA A 59 7.94 -3.80 1.31
C ALA A 59 6.78 -3.07 1.99
N SER A 60 6.37 -3.63 3.11
CA SER A 60 5.38 -3.09 4.03
C SER A 60 5.95 -3.26 5.43
N ASP A 61 5.78 -2.26 6.30
CA ASP A 61 6.27 -2.29 7.68
C ASP A 61 7.74 -2.68 7.85
N LEU A 62 8.58 -2.34 6.88
CA LEU A 62 10.00 -2.65 6.87
C LEU A 62 10.82 -1.39 7.19
N ASN A 63 11.75 -1.50 8.14
CA ASN A 63 12.61 -0.39 8.50
C ASN A 63 13.46 0.08 7.31
N LEU A 64 13.33 1.37 6.99
CA LEU A 64 14.03 2.08 5.93
C LEU A 64 15.08 3.00 6.55
N TYR A 65 16.34 2.60 6.45
CA TYR A 65 17.47 3.36 6.97
C TYR A 65 18.07 4.27 5.90
N TYR A 66 18.30 5.53 6.26
CA TYR A 66 18.59 6.60 5.28
C TYR A 66 19.81 7.48 5.60
N ASP A 67 20.40 7.37 6.78
CA ASP A 67 21.53 8.22 7.21
C ASP A 67 22.73 7.38 7.70
N PRO A 68 23.85 7.35 6.95
CA PRO A 68 25.04 6.59 7.36
C PRO A 68 25.77 7.19 8.57
N HIS A 69 25.46 8.43 8.96
CA HIS A 69 26.01 9.06 10.16
C HIS A 69 25.15 8.84 11.40
N HIS A 70 23.89 8.40 11.23
CA HIS A 70 22.95 8.14 12.33
C HIS A 70 22.30 6.76 12.15
N LEU A 71 23.05 5.70 12.49
CA LEU A 71 22.67 4.31 12.19
C LEU A 71 21.39 3.80 12.86
N ASN A 72 20.90 4.50 13.90
CA ASN A 72 19.64 4.17 14.57
C ASN A 72 18.44 4.95 14.01
N TRP A 73 18.65 5.81 13.01
CA TRP A 73 17.57 6.57 12.39
C TRP A 73 16.99 5.80 11.21
N TYR A 74 15.69 5.51 11.31
CA TYR A 74 14.92 4.88 10.26
C TYR A 74 13.53 5.49 10.19
N LYS A 75 12.85 5.22 9.07
CA LYS A 75 11.39 5.32 8.96
C LYS A 75 10.83 3.93 8.70
N ARG A 76 9.55 3.74 8.97
CA ARG A 76 8.87 2.47 8.77
C ARG A 76 7.57 2.76 8.02
N PRO A 77 7.64 2.90 6.68
CA PRO A 77 6.46 3.20 5.88
C PRO A 77 5.51 2.00 5.84
N ASP A 78 4.20 2.27 5.80
CA ASP A 78 3.19 1.20 5.64
C ASP A 78 3.38 0.41 4.34
N TRP A 79 3.80 1.10 3.27
CA TRP A 79 4.16 0.46 2.01
C TRP A 79 5.14 1.30 1.19
N PHE A 80 6.11 0.66 0.54
CA PHE A 80 6.98 1.33 -0.44
C PHE A 80 7.49 0.37 -1.53
N ALA A 81 7.86 0.96 -2.67
CA ALA A 81 8.50 0.24 -3.77
C ALA A 81 9.80 0.91 -4.20
N VAL A 82 10.79 0.07 -4.52
CA VAL A 82 12.10 0.45 -5.05
C VAL A 82 12.30 -0.20 -6.41
N MET A 83 12.60 0.62 -7.40
CA MET A 83 12.69 0.21 -8.81
C MET A 83 14.15 -0.03 -9.21
N GLY A 84 14.40 -1.01 -10.08
CA GLY A 84 15.73 -1.30 -10.60
C GLY A 84 16.67 -1.99 -9.61
N VAL A 85 16.13 -2.61 -8.55
CA VAL A 85 16.89 -3.39 -7.56
C VAL A 85 16.42 -4.83 -7.53
N SER A 86 17.30 -5.76 -7.17
CA SER A 86 16.89 -7.16 -7.04
C SER A 86 15.85 -7.34 -5.94
N ARG A 87 14.85 -8.19 -6.20
CA ARG A 87 13.91 -8.64 -5.17
C ARG A 87 14.60 -9.25 -3.95
N LEU A 88 15.74 -9.91 -4.15
CA LEU A 88 16.54 -10.49 -3.07
C LEU A 88 17.73 -9.59 -2.71
N TYR A 89 18.01 -9.46 -1.41
CA TYR A 89 19.22 -8.83 -0.92
C TYR A 89 20.43 -9.66 -1.33
N GLU A 90 21.43 -9.02 -1.95
CA GLU A 90 22.61 -9.69 -2.52
C GLU A 90 22.26 -10.91 -3.42
N GLN A 91 21.09 -10.87 -4.08
CA GLN A 91 20.55 -11.95 -4.92
C GLN A 91 20.34 -13.29 -4.19
N ARG A 92 20.26 -13.27 -2.85
CA ARG A 92 20.22 -14.49 -2.04
C ARG A 92 19.13 -14.46 -0.97
N ASP A 93 19.09 -13.42 -0.16
CA ASP A 93 18.32 -13.41 1.08
C ASP A 93 17.11 -12.48 0.99
N LEU A 94 16.13 -12.71 1.86
CA LEU A 94 15.05 -11.74 2.08
C LEU A 94 15.56 -10.59 2.96
N ARG A 95 15.01 -9.40 2.75
CA ARG A 95 15.41 -8.19 3.52
C ARG A 95 14.78 -8.20 4.91
N LEU A 96 15.60 -7.98 5.93
CA LEU A 96 15.16 -7.66 7.30
C LEU A 96 14.96 -6.15 7.50
N SER A 97 15.59 -5.35 6.65
CA SER A 97 15.44 -3.89 6.55
C SER A 97 15.89 -3.45 5.17
N TYR A 98 15.57 -2.22 4.79
CA TYR A 98 16.10 -1.59 3.58
C TYR A 98 17.13 -0.54 3.97
N VAL A 99 18.39 -0.75 3.59
CA VAL A 99 19.51 0.11 3.99
C VAL A 99 20.03 0.86 2.78
N THR A 100 19.58 2.10 2.60
CA THR A 100 19.81 2.88 1.37
C THR A 100 21.28 3.09 1.03
N TRP A 101 22.16 3.25 2.02
CA TRP A 101 23.60 3.40 1.77
C TRP A 101 24.33 2.09 1.41
N GLN A 102 23.71 0.94 1.62
CA GLN A 102 24.21 -0.36 1.13
C GLN A 102 23.61 -0.68 -0.26
N GLU A 103 22.34 -0.36 -0.47
CA GLU A 103 21.62 -0.71 -1.71
C GLU A 103 21.76 0.33 -2.82
N GLY A 104 22.11 1.57 -2.49
CA GLY A 104 22.42 2.65 -3.44
C GLY A 104 21.22 3.22 -4.20
N VAL A 105 20.01 2.74 -3.95
CA VAL A 105 18.77 3.20 -4.61
C VAL A 105 17.73 3.55 -3.55
N ASN A 106 17.08 4.70 -3.70
CA ASN A 106 16.01 5.12 -2.79
C ASN A 106 14.65 4.63 -3.29
N PRO A 107 13.64 4.52 -2.41
CA PRO A 107 12.27 4.24 -2.84
C PRO A 107 11.78 5.22 -3.90
N PHE A 108 10.98 4.68 -4.83
CA PHE A 108 10.35 5.44 -5.89
C PHE A 108 8.99 6.00 -5.46
N VAL A 109 8.24 5.19 -4.72
CA VAL A 109 6.94 5.54 -4.16
C VAL A 109 6.83 5.02 -2.73
N VAL A 110 6.27 5.86 -1.86
CA VAL A 110 5.87 5.51 -0.49
C VAL A 110 4.38 5.79 -0.34
N VAL A 111 3.68 4.90 0.34
CA VAL A 111 2.27 5.04 0.74
C VAL A 111 2.21 4.95 2.27
N GLU A 112 1.52 5.90 2.89
CA GLU A 112 1.19 5.91 4.31
C GLU A 112 -0.34 5.88 4.47
N LEU A 113 -0.78 5.06 5.40
CA LEU A 113 -2.17 4.78 5.72
C LEU A 113 -2.50 5.50 7.03
N LEU A 114 -3.36 6.51 6.95
CA LEU A 114 -3.67 7.34 8.10
C LEU A 114 -4.46 6.55 9.14
N SER A 115 -3.90 6.51 10.34
CA SER A 115 -4.60 6.15 11.56
C SER A 115 -5.04 7.42 12.32
N PRO A 116 -6.09 7.35 13.17
CA PRO A 116 -6.59 8.54 13.85
C PRO A 116 -5.49 9.23 14.67
N GLY A 117 -5.18 10.49 14.36
CA GLY A 117 -4.19 11.31 15.06
C GLY A 117 -2.79 11.35 14.45
N THR A 118 -2.54 10.64 13.34
CA THR A 118 -1.26 10.66 12.61
C THR A 118 -1.19 11.69 11.49
N GLU A 119 -2.32 12.32 11.15
CA GLU A 119 -2.47 13.17 9.97
C GLU A 119 -1.48 14.34 9.94
N ALA A 120 -1.23 14.97 11.09
CA ALA A 120 -0.31 16.11 11.16
C ALA A 120 1.14 15.70 10.86
N GLU A 121 1.56 14.50 11.28
CA GLU A 121 2.91 14.01 11.00
C GLU A 121 3.08 13.62 9.52
N ASP A 122 2.14 12.81 9.00
CA ASP A 122 2.16 12.34 7.62
C ASP A 122 2.00 13.48 6.61
N LEU A 123 1.32 14.57 6.98
CA LEU A 123 1.19 15.75 6.12
C LEU A 123 2.28 16.80 6.34
N GLY A 124 3.34 16.47 7.09
CA GLY A 124 4.48 17.37 7.32
C GLY A 124 4.12 18.63 8.10
N GLN A 125 3.04 18.61 8.87
CA GLN A 125 2.56 19.73 9.68
C GLN A 125 3.21 19.75 11.08
N THR A 126 3.90 18.68 11.45
CA THR A 126 4.66 18.59 12.71
C THR A 126 6.06 19.19 12.54
N LEU A 127 6.43 20.09 13.46
CA LEU A 127 7.79 20.62 13.53
C LEU A 127 8.71 19.61 14.22
N ARG A 128 9.94 19.49 13.70
CA ARG A 128 10.98 18.69 14.33
C ARG A 128 11.37 19.30 15.68
N GLU A 129 11.38 18.47 16.73
CA GLU A 129 11.95 18.84 18.02
C GLU A 129 13.49 18.78 18.01
N ILE A 130 14.11 19.62 18.84
CA ILE A 130 15.57 19.67 18.96
C ILE A 130 16.06 18.33 19.53
N HIS A 131 17.04 17.71 18.85
CA HIS A 131 17.61 16.38 19.14
C HIS A 131 16.80 15.15 18.71
N GLN A 132 15.64 15.32 18.07
CA GLN A 132 14.90 14.19 17.46
C GLN A 132 15.36 13.90 16.02
N PRO A 133 15.16 12.67 15.50
CA PRO A 133 15.34 12.37 14.09
C PRO A 133 14.48 13.31 13.20
N PRO A 134 14.88 13.55 11.93
CA PRO A 134 14.04 14.27 10.96
C PRO A 134 12.63 13.68 10.85
N THR A 135 11.64 14.52 10.52
CA THR A 135 10.25 14.04 10.34
C THR A 135 10.12 13.14 9.11
N LYS A 136 9.05 12.36 9.04
CA LYS A 136 8.75 11.50 7.89
C LYS A 136 8.77 12.30 6.57
N TRP A 137 8.09 13.45 6.56
CA TRP A 137 8.07 14.38 5.42
C TRP A 137 9.46 14.86 5.01
N GLU A 138 10.29 15.30 5.97
CA GLU A 138 11.66 15.78 5.69
C GLU A 138 12.54 14.68 5.09
N VAL A 139 12.46 13.46 5.64
CA VAL A 139 13.21 12.30 5.14
C VAL A 139 12.81 12.01 3.70
N TYR A 140 11.51 11.85 3.43
CA TYR A 140 11.04 11.46 2.11
C TYR A 140 11.26 12.56 1.06
N GLU A 141 10.97 13.82 1.41
CA GLU A 141 11.09 14.95 0.48
C GLU A 141 12.56 15.33 0.19
N ARG A 142 13.38 15.48 1.23
CA ARG A 142 14.66 16.20 1.12
C ARG A 142 15.86 15.26 1.11
N ILE A 143 15.82 14.22 1.93
CA ILE A 143 16.94 13.29 2.12
C ILE A 143 16.88 12.21 1.05
N LEU A 144 15.79 11.44 1.02
CA LEU A 144 15.58 10.35 0.08
C LEU A 144 15.10 10.82 -1.28
N ARG A 145 14.44 11.99 -1.34
CA ARG A 145 13.88 12.59 -2.56
C ARG A 145 12.99 11.61 -3.33
N ILE A 146 12.11 10.95 -2.59
CA ILE A 146 11.19 9.93 -3.11
C ILE A 146 10.29 10.63 -4.14
N PRO A 147 10.23 10.16 -5.40
CA PRO A 147 9.42 10.78 -6.45
C PRO A 147 7.94 10.94 -6.09
N TYR A 148 7.33 9.93 -5.48
CA TYR A 148 5.91 9.94 -5.11
C TYR A 148 5.69 9.61 -3.65
N TYR A 149 4.93 10.46 -2.97
CA TYR A 149 4.46 10.23 -1.61
C TYR A 149 2.94 10.25 -1.58
N VAL A 150 2.34 9.18 -1.08
CA VAL A 150 0.88 8.98 -1.06
C VAL A 150 0.43 8.87 0.38
N VAL A 151 -0.66 9.56 0.71
CA VAL A 151 -1.32 9.50 2.00
C VAL A 151 -2.78 9.14 1.78
N PHE A 152 -3.28 8.14 2.50
CA PHE A 152 -4.66 7.70 2.38
C PHE A 152 -5.33 7.49 3.73
N SER A 153 -6.49 8.10 3.94
CA SER A 153 -7.34 7.84 5.10
C SER A 153 -8.50 6.92 4.73
N ARG A 154 -8.55 5.73 5.34
CA ARG A 154 -9.69 4.82 5.22
C ARG A 154 -10.98 5.36 5.87
N TYR A 155 -10.84 6.33 6.78
CA TYR A 155 -11.97 6.89 7.52
C TYR A 155 -12.70 7.97 6.73
N THR A 156 -11.95 8.80 6.00
CA THR A 156 -12.51 9.88 5.17
C THR A 156 -12.55 9.55 3.68
N ASN A 157 -11.90 8.45 3.27
CA ASN A 157 -11.60 8.11 1.87
C ASN A 157 -10.82 9.21 1.13
N GLU A 158 -10.03 9.98 1.85
CA GLU A 158 -9.21 11.03 1.27
C GLU A 158 -7.89 10.44 0.78
N LEU A 159 -7.65 10.57 -0.53
CA LEU A 159 -6.40 10.24 -1.19
C LEU A 159 -5.66 11.55 -1.49
N ARG A 160 -4.44 11.68 -0.99
CA ARG A 160 -3.53 12.78 -1.30
C ARG A 160 -2.25 12.22 -1.89
N VAL A 161 -1.78 12.82 -2.97
CA VAL A 161 -0.57 12.37 -3.66
C VAL A 161 0.32 13.56 -3.90
N PHE A 162 1.59 13.43 -3.53
CA PHE A 162 2.61 14.45 -3.68
C PHE A 162 3.69 13.96 -4.62
N GLN A 163 4.07 14.79 -5.57
CA GLN A 163 5.20 14.55 -6.47
C GLN A 163 6.38 15.42 -6.06
N ASN A 164 7.58 14.84 -6.01
CA ASN A 164 8.79 15.58 -5.73
C ASN A 164 9.27 16.30 -6.99
N ASN A 165 9.04 17.61 -7.03
CA ASN A 165 9.46 18.48 -8.13
C ASN A 165 10.52 19.46 -7.60
N ALA A 166 11.76 19.31 -8.11
CA ALA A 166 12.90 20.13 -7.71
C ALA A 166 13.17 20.14 -6.18
N SER A 167 13.15 18.97 -5.54
CA SER A 167 13.44 18.77 -4.10
C SER A 167 12.36 19.30 -3.14
N ARG A 168 11.14 19.48 -3.63
CA ARG A 168 9.95 19.84 -2.85
C ARG A 168 8.75 19.05 -3.32
N TYR A 169 7.94 18.62 -2.37
CA TYR A 169 6.67 18.00 -2.67
C TYR A 169 5.66 19.03 -3.15
N GLN A 170 5.00 18.70 -4.26
CA GLN A 170 3.85 19.42 -4.78
C GLN A 170 2.68 18.46 -4.82
N GLU A 171 1.56 18.87 -4.24
CA GLU A 171 0.34 18.06 -4.26
C GLU A 171 -0.22 17.97 -5.68
N LEU A 172 -0.44 16.74 -6.14
CA LEU A 172 -1.07 16.48 -7.42
C LEU A 172 -2.58 16.60 -7.30
N THR A 173 -3.21 17.09 -8.37
CA THR A 173 -4.67 17.10 -8.45
C THR A 173 -5.19 15.69 -8.66
N VAL A 174 -5.83 15.15 -7.62
CA VAL A 174 -6.53 13.86 -7.69
C VAL A 174 -7.86 14.05 -8.43
N SER A 175 -8.00 13.44 -9.60
CA SER A 175 -9.22 13.54 -10.42
C SER A 175 -9.93 12.19 -10.43
N ASN A 176 -11.23 12.17 -10.16
CA ASN A 176 -12.02 10.93 -10.03
C ASN A 176 -11.38 9.92 -9.06
N SER A 177 -10.78 10.41 -7.97
CA SER A 177 -10.06 9.60 -6.98
C SER A 177 -8.92 8.77 -7.57
N ARG A 178 -8.30 9.25 -8.65
CA ARG A 178 -7.17 8.61 -9.33
C ARG A 178 -6.06 9.62 -9.63
N VAL A 179 -4.83 9.11 -9.66
CA VAL A 179 -3.62 9.82 -10.09
C VAL A 179 -2.82 8.91 -11.01
N TRP A 180 -2.25 9.50 -12.06
CA TRP A 180 -1.36 8.80 -12.99
C TRP A 180 0.09 9.16 -12.69
N MET A 181 0.98 8.16 -12.64
CA MET A 181 2.41 8.32 -12.40
C MET A 181 3.17 7.88 -13.66
N PRO A 182 3.49 8.82 -14.57
CA PRO A 182 4.01 8.48 -15.89
C PRO A 182 5.32 7.70 -15.87
N GLU A 183 6.20 7.94 -14.88
CA GLU A 183 7.49 7.25 -14.75
C GLU A 183 7.35 5.77 -14.36
N LEU A 184 6.21 5.40 -13.76
CA LEU A 184 5.88 4.01 -13.46
C LEU A 184 5.03 3.35 -14.55
N GLU A 185 4.48 4.14 -15.48
CA GLU A 185 3.41 3.72 -16.40
C GLU A 185 2.26 3.04 -15.65
N LEU A 186 1.97 3.55 -14.45
CA LEU A 186 0.92 3.07 -13.56
C LEU A 186 0.15 4.25 -12.99
N GLY A 187 -1.10 4.00 -12.66
CA GLY A 187 -1.91 4.90 -11.86
C GLY A 187 -2.34 4.27 -10.55
N LEU A 188 -2.58 5.11 -9.55
CA LEU A 188 -3.09 4.70 -8.25
C LEU A 188 -4.42 5.41 -8.00
N GLY A 189 -5.39 4.70 -7.43
CA GLY A 189 -6.66 5.33 -7.07
C GLY A 189 -7.52 4.51 -6.15
N LEU A 190 -8.67 5.09 -5.82
CA LEU A 190 -9.68 4.48 -4.98
C LEU A 190 -10.58 3.55 -5.79
N TRP A 191 -10.53 2.28 -5.45
CA TRP A 191 -11.36 1.22 -5.99
C TRP A 191 -12.43 0.83 -4.98
N GLN A 192 -13.69 1.05 -5.35
CA GLN A 192 -14.83 0.54 -4.60
C GLN A 192 -15.11 -0.91 -5.03
N GLY A 193 -14.89 -1.86 -4.12
CA GLY A 193 -15.03 -3.27 -4.44
C GLY A 193 -14.90 -4.19 -3.24
N CYS A 194 -14.75 -5.48 -3.50
CA CYS A 194 -14.64 -6.51 -2.48
C CYS A 194 -13.24 -7.14 -2.56
N TYR A 195 -12.41 -6.95 -1.55
CA TYR A 195 -11.11 -7.59 -1.43
C TYR A 195 -11.13 -8.57 -0.26
N GLN A 196 -10.75 -9.83 -0.51
CA GLN A 196 -10.80 -10.92 0.47
C GLN A 196 -12.16 -11.05 1.21
N GLY A 197 -13.27 -10.81 0.51
CA GLY A 197 -14.61 -10.89 1.09
C GLY A 197 -15.07 -9.63 1.83
N ILE A 198 -14.25 -8.59 1.89
CA ILE A 198 -14.54 -7.33 2.57
C ILE A 198 -14.87 -6.25 1.53
N ALA A 199 -16.12 -5.82 1.51
CA ALA A 199 -16.56 -4.70 0.71
C ALA A 199 -16.02 -3.39 1.30
N GLY A 200 -15.40 -2.56 0.47
CA GLY A 200 -14.76 -1.34 0.93
C GLY A 200 -14.20 -0.49 -0.21
N CYS A 201 -13.63 0.64 0.20
CA CYS A 201 -12.86 1.52 -0.65
C CYS A 201 -11.37 1.22 -0.40
N TRP A 202 -10.66 0.83 -1.45
CA TRP A 202 -9.27 0.38 -1.35
C TRP A 202 -8.38 1.16 -2.31
N LEU A 203 -7.14 1.42 -1.94
CA LEU A 203 -6.13 1.82 -2.91
C LEU A 203 -5.77 0.64 -3.81
N ARG A 204 -5.72 0.89 -5.11
CA ARG A 204 -5.40 -0.14 -6.11
C ARG A 204 -4.70 0.46 -7.32
N TRP A 205 -3.75 -0.28 -7.88
CA TRP A 205 -3.04 0.13 -9.09
C TRP A 205 -3.89 -0.13 -10.35
N TYR A 206 -3.80 0.75 -11.33
CA TYR A 206 -4.45 0.64 -12.64
C TYR A 206 -3.46 0.93 -13.78
N ASP A 207 -3.76 0.39 -14.96
CA ASP A 207 -2.92 0.47 -16.15
C ASP A 207 -3.18 1.74 -16.99
N GLN A 208 -2.40 1.93 -18.05
CA GLN A 208 -2.57 3.05 -19.01
C GLN A 208 -3.95 3.10 -19.69
N ASN A 209 -4.67 1.97 -19.71
CA ASN A 209 -6.01 1.85 -20.28
C ASN A 209 -7.11 2.13 -19.24
N GLN A 210 -6.75 2.62 -18.05
CA GLN A 210 -7.66 2.89 -16.92
C GLN A 210 -8.28 1.62 -16.29
N ASN A 211 -7.76 0.44 -16.62
CA ASN A 211 -8.21 -0.82 -16.05
C ASN A 211 -7.48 -1.10 -14.73
N TRP A 212 -8.24 -1.49 -13.71
CA TRP A 212 -7.64 -1.96 -12.46
C TRP A 212 -6.79 -3.20 -12.73
N ILE A 213 -5.57 -3.21 -12.23
CA ILE A 213 -4.69 -4.36 -12.38
C ILE A 213 -5.30 -5.51 -11.56
N PRO A 214 -5.61 -6.65 -12.19
CA PRO A 214 -6.30 -7.75 -11.52
C PRO A 214 -5.38 -8.41 -10.48
N THR A 215 -5.93 -8.74 -9.32
CA THR A 215 -5.28 -9.62 -8.35
C THR A 215 -5.11 -11.02 -8.94
N PRO A 216 -4.20 -11.86 -8.41
CA PRO A 216 -4.03 -13.23 -8.91
C PRO A 216 -5.35 -14.03 -8.91
N THR A 217 -6.20 -13.85 -7.89
CA THR A 217 -7.51 -14.50 -7.83
C THR A 217 -8.45 -14.04 -8.94
N GLU A 218 -8.51 -12.73 -9.21
CA GLU A 218 -9.32 -12.21 -10.33
C GLU A 218 -8.76 -12.63 -11.69
N GLN A 219 -7.43 -12.77 -11.84
CA GLN A 219 -6.81 -13.28 -13.06
C GLN A 219 -7.24 -14.72 -13.33
N ILE A 220 -7.15 -15.60 -12.32
CA ILE A 220 -7.58 -17.00 -12.43
C ILE A 220 -9.06 -17.09 -12.80
N GLU A 221 -9.91 -16.28 -12.19
CA GLU A 221 -11.34 -16.26 -12.49
C GLU A 221 -11.62 -15.74 -13.92
N GLN A 222 -10.92 -14.69 -14.36
CA GLN A 222 -11.04 -14.19 -15.73
C GLN A 222 -10.56 -15.22 -16.77
N GLU A 223 -9.47 -15.93 -16.50
CA GLU A 223 -8.98 -17.00 -17.37
C GLU A 223 -9.96 -18.16 -17.43
N ARG A 224 -10.52 -18.56 -16.28
CA ARG A 224 -11.54 -19.59 -16.21
C ARG A 224 -12.79 -19.22 -17.02
N GLN A 225 -13.30 -18.00 -16.86
CA GLN A 225 -14.45 -17.51 -17.62
C GLN A 225 -14.18 -17.51 -19.13
N LYS A 226 -12.98 -17.08 -19.56
CA LYS A 226 -12.59 -17.12 -20.98
C LYS A 226 -12.54 -18.55 -21.52
N VAL A 227 -12.03 -19.51 -20.74
CA VAL A 227 -12.01 -20.92 -21.13
C VAL A 227 -13.45 -21.45 -21.28
N GLU A 228 -14.31 -21.20 -20.31
CA GLU A 228 -15.72 -21.62 -20.35
C GLU A 228 -16.47 -21.01 -21.54
N GLU A 229 -16.23 -19.73 -21.86
CA GLU A 229 -16.80 -19.05 -23.03
C GLU A 229 -16.31 -19.64 -24.36
N LEU A 230 -15.00 -19.91 -24.48
CA LEU A 230 -14.41 -20.52 -25.68
C LEU A 230 -14.90 -21.95 -25.90
N GLU A 231 -15.04 -22.75 -24.83
CA GLU A 231 -15.60 -24.09 -24.90
C GLU A 231 -17.07 -24.04 -25.36
N ALA A 232 -17.87 -23.13 -24.82
CA ALA A 232 -19.25 -22.93 -25.24
C ALA A 232 -19.35 -22.50 -26.71
N LEU A 233 -18.45 -21.62 -27.18
CA LEU A 233 -18.40 -21.19 -28.58
C LEU A 233 -17.98 -22.34 -29.51
N LEU A 234 -16.97 -23.13 -29.12
CA LEU A 234 -16.51 -24.29 -29.90
C LEU A 234 -17.61 -25.35 -30.00
N GLN A 235 -18.35 -25.58 -28.92
CA GLN A 235 -19.48 -26.50 -28.91
C GLN A 235 -20.58 -26.06 -29.87
N ARG A 236 -20.95 -24.78 -29.84
CA ARG A 236 -21.92 -24.20 -30.81
C ARG A 236 -21.42 -24.30 -32.25
N TYR A 237 -20.13 -24.06 -32.48
CA TYR A 237 -19.53 -24.20 -33.80
C TYR A 237 -19.61 -25.65 -34.30
N ARG A 238 -19.26 -26.63 -33.46
CA ARG A 238 -19.36 -28.07 -33.79
C ARG A 238 -20.79 -28.50 -34.08
N GLU A 239 -21.76 -27.99 -33.32
CA GLU A 239 -23.18 -28.25 -33.56
C GLU A 239 -23.67 -27.67 -34.90
N GLN A 240 -23.12 -26.52 -35.33
CA GLN A 240 -23.53 -25.85 -36.56
C GLN A 240 -22.80 -26.34 -37.82
N TYR A 241 -21.52 -26.68 -37.72
CA TYR A 241 -20.65 -26.95 -38.87
C TYR A 241 -19.97 -28.32 -38.86
N GLY A 242 -20.15 -29.13 -37.82
CA GLY A 242 -19.41 -30.38 -37.62
C GLY A 242 -18.01 -30.16 -37.04
N ASP A 243 -17.24 -31.23 -36.90
CA ASP A 243 -15.87 -31.12 -36.40
C ASP A 243 -14.96 -30.37 -37.37
N LEU A 244 -13.99 -29.63 -36.83
CA LEU A 244 -12.91 -29.00 -37.59
C LEU A 244 -12.06 -30.10 -38.25
N SER A 245 -12.28 -30.36 -39.54
CA SER A 245 -11.46 -31.25 -40.38
C SER A 245 -10.09 -30.66 -40.68
#